data_AF-A0A7S2DP60-F1
#
_entry.id   AF-A0A7S2DP60-F1
#
_cell.length_a   1.000
_cell.length_b   1.000
_cell.length_c   1.000
_cell.angle_alpha   90.00
_cell.angle_beta   90.00
_cell.angle_gamma   90.00
#
_symmetry.space_group_name_H-M   'P 1'
#
loop_
_entity.id
_entity.type
_entity.pdbx_description
1 polymer ?
#
loop_
_entity_poly.entity_id
_entity_poly.type
_entity_poly.pdbx_seq_one_letter_code
_entity_poly.pdbx_strand_id
1 'polypeptide(L)'
;VKRWANSRNAQMAPRDAYVISRYINDPLLIGGKKFDLRIYVLVTSYRPLKVYTYRHGFARFTTVNYSNEAHDIDNELVHLTNVAIQKTGPGYDAGAGCKWPLRNLKLYLMGKHGVA
;
A
#
# COMPACT_ATOMS: atom_id res chain seq x y z
N VAL A 1 28.69 -27.02 11.27
CA VAL A 1 30.02 -26.39 11.13
C VAL A 1 30.06 -25.56 9.85
N LYS A 2 29.82 -24.25 9.94
CA LYS A 2 30.07 -23.26 8.88
C LYS A 2 30.68 -22.03 9.54
N ARG A 3 32.00 -22.09 9.72
CA ARG A 3 32.88 -20.97 10.10
C ARG A 3 33.43 -20.43 8.79
N TRP A 4 33.12 -19.16 8.47
CA TRP A 4 34.01 -18.20 7.79
C TRP A 4 33.33 -16.82 7.83
N ALA A 5 33.41 -16.16 8.98
CA ALA A 5 33.38 -14.71 9.03
C ALA A 5 34.59 -14.32 9.87
N ASN A 6 35.61 -13.80 9.20
CA ASN A 6 36.85 -13.34 9.81
C ASN A 6 36.53 -12.22 10.79
N SER A 7 36.86 -12.44 12.07
CA SER A 7 36.86 -11.45 13.12
C SER A 7 37.93 -10.41 12.84
N ARG A 8 37.63 -9.40 12.02
CA ARG A 8 38.44 -8.18 11.81
C ARG A 8 37.62 -7.14 11.05
N ASN A 9 36.61 -6.61 11.73
CA ASN A 9 35.99 -5.30 11.58
C ASN A 9 34.62 -5.39 12.24
N ALA A 10 34.51 -4.93 13.48
CA ALA A 10 33.24 -4.41 13.97
C ALA A 10 32.95 -3.12 13.19
N GLN A 11 32.66 -3.25 11.89
CA GLN A 11 32.07 -2.19 11.11
C GLN A 11 30.73 -1.90 11.79
N MET A 12 30.59 -0.68 12.32
CA MET A 12 29.31 -0.17 12.79
C MET A 12 28.24 -0.61 11.79
N ALA A 13 27.18 -1.26 12.30
CA ALA A 13 26.04 -1.63 11.46
C ALA A 13 25.70 -0.41 10.59
N PRO A 14 25.57 -0.57 9.26
CA PRO A 14 25.27 0.56 8.39
C PRO A 14 24.03 1.24 8.94
N ARG A 15 24.14 2.54 9.25
CA ARG A 15 22.99 3.34 9.71
C ARG A 15 21.88 3.17 8.68
N ASP A 16 20.67 2.86 9.15
CA ASP A 16 19.52 2.69 8.27
C ASP A 16 19.33 3.96 7.41
N ALA A 17 19.21 3.77 6.10
CA ALA A 17 18.95 4.85 5.17
C ALA A 17 17.44 5.09 5.09
N TYR A 18 17.01 6.33 5.31
CA TYR A 18 15.59 6.71 5.30
C TYR A 18 15.28 7.65 4.13
N VAL A 19 14.03 7.59 3.66
CA VAL A 19 13.47 8.52 2.67
C VAL A 19 12.41 9.35 3.37
N ILE A 20 12.51 10.68 3.24
CA ILE A 20 11.46 11.61 3.69
C ILE A 20 10.55 11.89 2.50
N SER A 21 9.26 11.62 2.66
CA SER A 21 8.25 11.87 1.63
C SER A 21 7.10 12.67 2.23
N ARG A 22 6.58 13.63 1.46
CA ARG A 22 5.39 14.39 1.85
C ARG A 22 4.20 13.44 1.95
N TYR A 23 3.54 13.44 3.09
CA TYR A 23 2.32 12.68 3.28
C TYR A 23 1.14 13.30 2.53
N ILE A 24 0.32 12.46 1.88
CA ILE A 24 -0.94 12.89 1.25
C ILE A 24 -2.00 12.93 2.34
N ASN A 25 -2.27 14.13 2.85
CA ASN A 25 -3.18 14.36 3.97
C ASN A 25 -4.66 14.45 3.57
N ASP A 26 -4.98 14.70 2.29
CA ASP A 26 -6.34 14.68 1.75
C ASP A 26 -6.50 13.57 0.68
N PRO A 27 -6.49 12.29 1.09
CA PRO A 27 -6.66 11.17 0.15
C PRO A 27 -8.12 11.01 -0.27
N LEU A 28 -8.35 10.50 -1.48
CA LEU A 28 -9.68 10.06 -1.88
C LEU A 28 -10.15 8.92 -0.95
N LEU A 29 -11.32 9.10 -0.36
CA LEU A 29 -11.94 8.12 0.54
C LEU A 29 -13.16 7.46 -0.09
N ILE A 30 -13.33 6.17 0.18
CA ILE A 30 -14.56 5.44 -0.16
C ILE A 30 -15.11 4.87 1.14
N GLY A 31 -16.35 5.26 1.49
CA GLY A 31 -16.95 4.90 2.77
C GLY A 31 -16.13 5.37 3.99
N GLY A 32 -15.41 6.50 3.86
CA GLY A 32 -14.54 7.03 4.91
C GLY A 32 -13.19 6.32 5.04
N LYS A 33 -12.89 5.31 4.22
CA LYS A 33 -11.66 4.50 4.32
C LYS A 33 -10.62 4.91 3.28
N LYS A 34 -9.36 4.94 3.69
CA LYS A 34 -8.21 5.19 2.81
C LYS A 34 -7.90 3.94 2.00
N PHE A 35 -7.41 4.13 0.77
CA PHE A 35 -7.00 3.00 -0.07
C PHE A 35 -5.82 3.34 -0.99
N ASP A 36 -5.16 2.28 -1.48
CA ASP A 36 -4.17 2.37 -2.55
C ASP A 36 -4.50 1.40 -3.69
N LEU A 37 -3.89 1.58 -4.86
CA LEU A 37 -4.05 0.70 -6.02
C LEU A 37 -2.85 -0.21 -6.22
N ARG A 38 -3.10 -1.52 -6.27
CA ARG A 38 -2.12 -2.49 -6.77
C ARG A 38 -2.35 -2.75 -8.25
N ILE A 39 -1.46 -2.20 -9.07
CA ILE A 39 -1.41 -2.39 -10.52
C ILE A 39 -0.19 -3.27 -10.83
N TYR A 40 -0.38 -4.32 -11.62
CA TYR A 40 0.70 -5.22 -12.02
C TYR A 40 1.26 -4.80 -13.38
N VAL A 41 2.59 -4.77 -13.49
CA VAL A 41 3.32 -4.40 -14.70
C VAL A 41 4.41 -5.44 -14.95
N LEU A 42 4.51 -5.91 -16.19
CA LEU A 42 5.55 -6.82 -16.67
C LEU A 42 6.48 -6.07 -17.62
N VAL A 43 7.78 -6.05 -17.31
CA VAL A 43 8.81 -5.50 -18.20
C VAL A 43 9.55 -6.66 -18.84
N THR A 44 9.53 -6.75 -20.17
CA THR A 44 10.17 -7.86 -20.90
C THR A 44 11.46 -7.47 -21.60
N SER A 45 11.69 -6.18 -21.81
CA SER A 45 12.95 -5.65 -22.33
C SER A 45 13.15 -4.22 -21.86
N TYR A 46 14.40 -3.83 -21.66
CA TYR A 46 14.79 -2.45 -21.36
C TYR A 46 15.34 -1.72 -22.59
N ARG A 47 15.76 -2.47 -23.62
CA ARG A 47 16.32 -1.93 -24.88
C ARG A 47 15.95 -2.87 -26.06
N PRO A 48 14.92 -2.55 -26.85
CA PRO A 48 13.96 -1.45 -26.65
C PRO A 48 13.10 -1.69 -25.40
N LEU A 49 12.68 -0.63 -24.71
CA LEU A 49 11.80 -0.75 -23.55
C LEU A 49 10.46 -1.38 -23.95
N LYS A 50 10.10 -2.51 -23.33
CA LYS A 50 8.83 -3.21 -23.51
C LYS A 50 8.18 -3.45 -22.16
N VAL A 51 7.01 -2.83 -21.96
CA VAL A 51 6.27 -2.82 -20.69
C VAL A 51 4.81 -3.16 -20.96
N TYR A 52 4.25 -4.05 -20.15
CA TYR A 52 2.87 -4.53 -20.25
C TYR A 52 2.16 -4.32 -18.92
N THR A 53 1.03 -3.61 -18.93
CA THR A 53 0.17 -3.50 -17.74
C THR A 53 -0.83 -4.65 -17.74
N TYR A 54 -0.93 -5.37 -16.63
CA TYR A 54 -1.92 -6.42 -16.49
C TYR A 54 -3.32 -5.83 -16.36
N ARG A 55 -4.31 -6.50 -16.95
CA ARG A 55 -5.71 -6.04 -16.97
C ARG A 55 -6.38 -6.06 -15.60
N HIS A 56 -5.91 -6.93 -14.71
CA HIS A 56 -6.44 -7.03 -13.37
C HIS A 56 -5.51 -6.37 -12.36
N GLY A 57 -6.13 -5.83 -11.32
CA GLY A 57 -5.49 -5.26 -10.15
C GLY A 57 -6.58 -5.04 -9.12
N PHE A 58 -6.23 -4.44 -7.99
CA PHE A 58 -7.21 -4.16 -6.94
C PHE A 58 -6.84 -2.94 -6.11
N ALA A 59 -7.86 -2.25 -5.61
CA ALA A 59 -7.71 -1.32 -4.51
C ALA A 59 -7.59 -2.10 -3.19
N ARG A 60 -6.75 -1.64 -2.27
CA ARG A 60 -6.61 -2.16 -0.90
C ARG A 60 -7.05 -1.10 0.07
N PHE A 61 -8.02 -1.41 0.91
CA PHE A 61 -8.60 -0.49 1.88
C PHE A 61 -7.99 -0.68 3.26
N THR A 62 -7.99 0.38 4.06
CA THR A 62 -7.88 0.30 5.51
C THR A 62 -9.11 -0.37 6.11
N THR A 63 -8.96 -0.97 7.29
CA THR A 63 -10.06 -1.58 8.05
C THR A 63 -10.84 -0.53 8.83
N VAL A 64 -10.16 0.55 9.25
CA VAL A 64 -10.70 1.69 9.99
C VAL A 64 -10.89 2.91 9.09
N ASN A 65 -11.72 3.86 9.54
CA ASN A 65 -11.93 5.13 8.86
C ASN A 65 -10.69 6.01 8.95
N TYR A 66 -10.49 6.81 7.91
CA TYR A 66 -9.43 7.79 7.83
C TYR A 66 -9.70 8.96 8.78
N SER A 67 -8.68 9.37 9.53
CA SER A 67 -8.68 10.51 10.45
C SER A 67 -7.32 11.20 10.36
N ASN A 68 -7.30 12.53 10.42
CA ASN A 68 -6.07 13.33 10.54
C ASN A 68 -5.98 13.99 11.93
N GLU A 69 -6.80 13.56 12.87
CA GLU A 69 -6.77 14.12 14.22
C GLU A 69 -5.41 13.81 14.86
N ALA A 70 -4.91 14.73 15.70
CA ALA A 70 -3.56 14.63 16.24
C ALA A 70 -3.29 13.31 16.98
N HIS A 71 -4.33 12.73 17.60
CA HIS A 71 -4.23 11.46 18.32
C HIS A 71 -4.17 10.23 17.40
N ASP A 72 -4.55 10.37 16.13
CA ASP A 72 -4.57 9.29 15.13
C ASP A 72 -3.39 9.32 14.16
N ILE A 73 -2.56 10.37 14.18
CA ILE A 73 -1.43 10.54 13.24
C ILE A 73 -0.45 9.36 13.29
N ASP A 74 -0.23 8.80 14.48
CA ASP A 74 0.64 7.65 14.70
C ASP A 74 -0.10 6.30 14.58
N ASN A 75 -1.40 6.32 14.30
CA ASN A 75 -2.21 5.12 14.15
C ASN A 75 -2.03 4.53 12.74
N GLU A 76 -1.14 3.54 12.65
CA GLU A 76 -0.84 2.85 11.39
C GLU A 76 -2.06 2.22 10.72
N LEU A 77 -3.08 1.79 11.48
CA LEU A 77 -4.28 1.18 10.91
C LEU A 77 -5.11 2.19 10.10
N VAL A 78 -5.06 3.48 10.46
CA VAL A 78 -5.75 4.59 9.79
C VAL A 78 -5.02 4.98 8.50
N HIS A 79 -3.70 4.90 8.51
CA HIS A 79 -2.87 5.55 7.50
C HIS A 79 -2.18 4.59 6.52
N LEU A 80 -1.97 3.32 6.89
CA LEU A 80 -1.24 2.33 6.11
C LEU A 80 -2.18 1.22 5.59
N THR A 81 -2.32 1.11 4.28
CA THR A 81 -3.19 0.13 3.60
C THR A 81 -2.57 -1.27 3.48
N ASN A 82 -1.39 -1.49 4.08
CA ASN A 82 -0.63 -2.72 3.95
C ASN A 82 -1.37 -3.87 4.65
N VAL A 83 -1.62 -4.97 3.93
CA VAL A 83 -2.33 -6.14 4.46
C VAL A 83 -1.65 -6.70 5.72
N ALA A 84 -0.32 -6.67 5.81
CA ALA A 84 0.42 -7.14 6.99
C ALA A 84 0.05 -6.34 8.25
N ILE A 85 -0.18 -5.03 8.10
CA ILE A 85 -0.57 -4.13 9.18
C ILE A 85 -2.07 -4.25 9.44
N GLN A 86 -2.88 -4.22 8.39
CA GLN A 86 -4.34 -4.29 8.51
C GLN A 86 -4.84 -5.59 9.16
N LYS A 87 -4.08 -6.69 9.05
CA LYS A 87 -4.39 -7.98 9.69
C LYS A 87 -4.33 -7.96 11.22
N THR A 88 -3.63 -7.01 11.82
CA THR A 88 -3.51 -6.90 13.28
C THR A 88 -4.67 -6.11 13.90
N GLY A 89 -5.48 -5.44 13.06
CA GLY A 89 -6.59 -4.60 13.51
C GLY A 89 -7.77 -5.42 14.06
N PRO A 90 -8.48 -4.91 15.07
CA PRO A 90 -9.58 -5.62 15.73
C PRO A 90 -10.81 -5.86 14.84
N GLY A 91 -10.88 -5.20 13.67
CA GLY A 91 -11.95 -5.36 12.68
C GLY A 91 -11.52 -6.06 11.39
N TYR A 92 -10.38 -6.75 11.38
CA TYR A 92 -9.93 -7.47 10.20
C TYR A 92 -10.77 -8.73 9.99
N ASP A 93 -11.56 -8.73 8.92
CA ASP A 93 -12.19 -9.93 8.39
C ASP A 93 -11.55 -10.32 7.06
N ALA A 94 -11.00 -11.53 7.02
CA ALA A 94 -10.39 -12.11 5.83
C ALA A 94 -11.39 -12.30 4.67
N GLY A 95 -12.68 -12.45 4.99
CA GLY A 95 -13.79 -12.59 4.06
C GLY A 95 -14.42 -11.26 3.62
N ALA A 96 -14.38 -10.22 4.46
CA ALA A 96 -15.08 -8.94 4.22
C ALA A 96 -14.49 -8.04 3.10
N GLY A 97 -13.50 -8.49 2.34
CA GLY A 97 -13.16 -7.80 1.10
C GLY A 97 -12.66 -6.37 1.32
N CYS A 98 -11.61 -6.19 2.14
CA CYS A 98 -10.78 -4.96 2.11
C CYS A 98 -10.02 -4.78 0.79
N LYS A 99 -10.45 -5.46 -0.29
CA LYS A 99 -9.91 -5.38 -1.62
C LYS A 99 -11.04 -5.30 -2.62
N TRP A 100 -11.02 -4.27 -3.46
CA TRP A 100 -11.93 -4.19 -4.61
C TRP A 100 -11.16 -4.44 -5.89
N PRO A 101 -11.61 -5.33 -6.78
CA PRO A 101 -11.09 -5.39 -8.14
C PRO A 101 -11.15 -4.00 -8.79
N LEU A 102 -10.14 -3.64 -9.59
CA LEU A 102 -10.09 -2.32 -10.27
C LEU A 102 -11.35 -2.04 -11.10
N ARG A 103 -11.98 -3.07 -11.65
CA ARG A 103 -13.26 -2.95 -12.37
C ARG A 103 -14.38 -2.41 -11.48
N ASN A 104 -14.50 -2.91 -10.24
CA ASN A 104 -15.53 -2.49 -9.31
C ASN A 104 -15.27 -1.06 -8.83
N LEU A 105 -14.00 -0.74 -8.54
CA LEU A 105 -13.59 0.63 -8.23
C LEU A 105 -13.96 1.58 -9.37
N LYS A 106 -13.63 1.21 -10.62
CA LYS A 106 -13.95 2.02 -11.79
C LYS A 106 -15.46 2.28 -11.90
N LEU A 107 -16.28 1.24 -11.76
CA LEU A 107 -17.74 1.38 -11.80
C LEU A 107 -18.26 2.28 -10.68
N TYR A 108 -17.72 2.15 -9.46
CA TYR A 108 -18.07 3.02 -8.34
C TYR A 108 -17.72 4.48 -8.63
N LEU A 109 -16.51 4.76 -9.10
CA LEU A 109 -16.06 6.12 -9.42
C LEU A 109 -16.88 6.72 -10.55
N MET A 110 -17.18 5.96 -11.59
CA MET A 110 -18.06 6.40 -12.69
C MET A 110 -19.46 6.73 -12.21
N GLY A 111 -20.02 5.92 -11.30
CA GLY A 111 -21.34 6.18 -10.72
C GLY A 111 -21.37 7.41 -9.82
N LYS A 112 -20.28 7.68 -9.08
CA LYS A 112 -20.20 8.80 -8.13
C LYS A 112 -19.81 10.14 -8.75
N HIS A 113 -18.89 10.11 -9.73
CA HIS A 113 -18.28 11.32 -10.29
C HIS A 113 -18.64 11.54 -11.76
N GLY A 114 -19.44 10.66 -12.36
CA GLY A 114 -19.74 10.69 -13.78
C GLY A 114 -18.68 9.98 -14.63
N VAL A 115 -19.00 9.83 -15.92
CA VAL A 115 -18.05 9.31 -16.92
C VAL A 115 -17.28 10.50 -17.48
N ALA A 116 -15.95 10.41 -17.48
CA ALA A 116 -15.08 11.37 -18.16
C ALA A 116 -15.09 11.14 -19.67
#